data_AF-A0A929K3L3-F1
#
_entry.id   AF-A0A929K3L3-F1
#
_cell.length_a   1.000
_cell.length_b   1.000
_cell.length_c   1.000
_cell.angle_alpha   90.00
_cell.angle_beta   90.00
_cell.angle_gamma   90.00
#
_symmetry.space_group_name_H-M   'P 1'
#
loop_
_entity.id
_entity.type
_entity.pdbx_description
1 polymer ?
#
loop_
_entity_poly.entity_id
_entity_poly.type
_entity_poly.pdbx_seq_one_letter_code
_entity_poly.pdbx_strand_id
1 'polypeptide(L)'
;LHISDRSYTGYTIWETYRFVRYHDDTNHMRYIREVFDCDDFAEVLSGAVNKILRGIPFGIIWYYGKDFGHAVNIGYCYKQRRIYLVEPQSDKFYRFDKKMWRAGMIII
;
A
#
# COMPACT_ATOMS: atom_id res chain seq x y z
N LEU A 1 -3.04 24.18 -7.60
CA LEU A 1 -3.34 22.74 -7.60
C LEU A 1 -2.08 22.00 -7.11
N HIS A 2 -2.04 21.60 -5.84
CA HIS A 2 -0.97 20.75 -5.32
C HIS A 2 -1.31 19.31 -5.69
N ILE A 3 -0.82 18.84 -6.85
CA ILE A 3 -1.09 17.48 -7.35
C ILE A 3 -0.26 16.44 -6.56
N SER A 4 0.83 16.86 -5.92
CA SER A 4 1.66 16.00 -5.08
C SER A 4 2.43 16.79 -4.03
N ASP A 5 2.91 16.08 -3.01
CA ASP A 5 3.88 16.62 -2.06
C ASP A 5 5.27 16.74 -2.70
N ARG A 6 6.07 17.68 -2.19
CA ARG A 6 7.48 17.88 -2.62
C ARG A 6 8.45 17.01 -1.81
N SER A 7 8.04 16.53 -0.65
CA SER A 7 8.88 15.78 0.29
C SER A 7 8.01 14.88 1.17
N TYR A 8 8.56 13.74 1.54
CA TYR A 8 7.92 12.77 2.44
C TYR A 8 8.81 12.48 3.64
N THR A 9 8.19 12.14 4.77
CA THR A 9 8.88 11.64 5.97
C THR A 9 9.46 10.26 5.68
N GLY A 10 10.74 10.07 5.99
CA GLY A 10 11.43 8.80 5.78
C GLY A 10 11.11 7.77 6.86
N TYR A 11 10.24 6.81 6.55
CA TYR A 11 9.98 5.64 7.39
C TYR A 11 10.72 4.39 6.88
N THR A 12 10.94 3.46 7.79
CA THR A 12 11.40 2.11 7.47
C THR A 12 10.22 1.18 7.20
N ILE A 13 10.47 0.12 6.42
CA ILE A 13 9.45 -0.91 6.20
C ILE A 13 9.03 -1.61 7.51
N TRP A 14 9.89 -1.62 8.52
CA TRP A 14 9.59 -2.24 9.82
C TRP A 14 8.56 -1.43 10.63
N GLU A 15 8.57 -0.11 10.53
CA GLU A 15 7.57 0.74 11.18
C GLU A 15 6.19 0.50 10.56
N THR A 16 6.10 0.49 9.23
CA THR A 16 4.88 0.12 8.51
C THR A 16 4.45 -1.30 8.86
N TYR A 17 5.35 -2.28 8.78
CA TYR A 17 5.05 -3.67 9.13
C TYR A 17 4.48 -3.82 10.54
N ARG A 18 5.09 -3.17 11.53
CA ARG A 18 4.60 -3.24 12.91
C ARG A 18 3.22 -2.62 13.07
N PHE A 19 2.95 -1.49 12.39
CA PHE A 19 1.62 -0.90 12.40
C PHE A 19 0.59 -1.85 11.77
N VAL A 20 0.82 -2.27 10.53
CA VAL A 20 -0.10 -3.14 9.80
C VAL A 20 -0.35 -4.44 10.56
N ARG A 21 0.68 -5.05 11.15
CA ARG A 21 0.55 -6.38 11.77
C ARG A 21 -0.09 -6.39 13.15
N TYR A 22 0.03 -5.31 13.91
CA TYR A 22 -0.30 -5.30 15.34
C TYR A 22 -1.32 -4.22 15.75
N HIS A 23 -1.64 -3.28 14.85
CA HIS A 23 -2.49 -2.13 15.15
C HIS A 23 -3.55 -1.84 14.10
N ASP A 24 -3.51 -2.54 12.96
CA ASP A 24 -4.50 -2.44 11.90
C ASP A 24 -5.27 -3.76 11.79
N ASP A 25 -6.57 -3.66 11.52
CA ASP A 25 -7.51 -4.81 11.44
C ASP A 25 -8.08 -4.98 10.02
N THR A 26 -7.49 -4.32 9.00
CA THR A 26 -8.00 -4.37 7.61
C THR A 26 -8.03 -5.80 7.09
N ASN A 27 -7.06 -6.63 7.48
CA ASN A 27 -7.00 -8.06 7.14
C ASN A 27 -8.15 -8.91 7.71
N HIS A 28 -8.86 -8.43 8.75
CA HIS A 28 -9.99 -9.11 9.36
C HIS A 28 -11.32 -8.76 8.68
N MET A 29 -11.33 -7.78 7.77
CA MET A 29 -12.51 -7.39 7.02
C MET A 29 -12.87 -8.45 5.97
N ARG A 30 -14.16 -8.56 5.65
CA ARG A 30 -14.66 -9.55 4.69
C ARG A 30 -14.62 -8.99 3.27
N TYR A 31 -13.97 -9.70 2.36
CA TYR A 31 -14.05 -9.42 0.93
C TYR A 31 -15.48 -9.59 0.39
N ILE A 32 -15.98 -8.58 -0.31
CA ILE A 32 -17.26 -8.60 -1.02
C ILE A 32 -17.01 -8.04 -2.41
N ARG A 33 -17.12 -8.90 -3.43
CA ARG A 33 -16.90 -8.51 -4.82
C ARG A 33 -17.73 -7.26 -5.18
N GLU A 34 -17.07 -6.26 -5.78
CA GLU A 34 -17.66 -5.00 -6.29
C GLU A 34 -18.27 -4.07 -5.21
N VAL A 35 -18.14 -4.40 -3.92
CA VAL A 35 -18.68 -3.60 -2.81
C VAL A 35 -17.62 -3.28 -1.76
N PHE A 36 -16.75 -4.24 -1.50
CA PHE A 36 -15.61 -4.12 -0.61
C PHE A 36 -14.51 -5.06 -1.13
N ASP A 37 -13.89 -4.68 -2.24
CA ASP A 37 -12.87 -5.47 -2.92
C ASP A 37 -11.48 -4.82 -2.85
N CYS A 38 -10.58 -5.18 -3.75
CA CYS A 38 -9.14 -4.98 -3.52
C CYS A 38 -8.72 -3.52 -3.30
N ASP A 39 -9.37 -2.59 -3.99
CA ASP A 39 -9.14 -1.16 -3.88
C ASP A 39 -9.72 -0.57 -2.60
N ASP A 40 -10.90 -1.01 -2.14
CA ASP A 40 -11.45 -0.59 -0.85
C ASP A 40 -10.54 -0.98 0.33
N PHE A 41 -10.03 -2.21 0.33
CA PHE A 41 -9.05 -2.66 1.33
C PHE A 41 -7.79 -1.78 1.30
N ALA A 42 -7.31 -1.44 0.10
CA ALA A 42 -6.13 -0.60 -0.05
C ALA A 42 -6.37 0.84 0.42
N GLU A 43 -7.57 1.39 0.20
CA GLU A 43 -7.96 2.73 0.66
C GLU A 43 -8.05 2.79 2.18
N VAL A 44 -8.71 1.82 2.82
CA VAL A 44 -8.82 1.73 4.28
C VAL A 44 -7.43 1.66 4.92
N LEU A 45 -6.56 0.77 4.43
CA LEU A 45 -5.21 0.65 4.97
C LEU A 45 -4.38 1.92 4.73
N SER A 46 -4.50 2.54 3.55
CA SER A 46 -3.81 3.80 3.23
C SER A 46 -4.19 4.91 4.20
N GLY A 47 -5.49 5.06 4.50
CA GLY A 47 -5.98 6.03 5.47
C GLY A 47 -5.49 5.75 6.89
N ALA A 48 -5.53 4.48 7.32
CA ALA A 48 -5.06 4.07 8.64
C ALA A 48 -3.56 4.34 8.83
N VAL A 49 -2.74 3.97 7.84
CA VAL A 49 -1.29 4.22 7.83
C VAL A 49 -1.00 5.72 7.87
N ASN A 50 -1.63 6.51 6.98
CA ASN A 50 -1.37 7.96 6.90
C ASN A 50 -1.77 8.72 8.18
N LYS A 51 -2.78 8.24 8.92
CA LYS A 51 -3.19 8.82 10.20
C LYS A 51 -2.11 8.70 11.27
N ILE A 52 -1.35 7.59 11.26
CA ILE A 52 -0.36 7.24 12.29
C ILE A 52 1.06 7.60 11.84
N LEU A 53 1.47 7.19 10.64
CA LEU A 53 2.79 7.43 10.04
C LEU A 53 2.75 8.67 9.14
N ARG A 54 2.60 9.85 9.74
CA ARG A 54 2.30 11.09 9.00
C ARG A 54 3.38 11.47 7.99
N GLY A 55 2.97 11.74 6.76
CA GLY A 55 3.86 12.13 5.66
C GLY A 55 4.68 10.97 5.09
N ILE A 56 4.36 9.72 5.45
CA ILE A 56 4.95 8.55 4.81
C ILE A 56 4.61 8.52 3.31
N PRO A 57 5.54 8.14 2.42
CA PRO A 57 5.22 7.87 1.02
C PRO A 57 4.56 6.49 0.91
N PHE A 58 3.30 6.39 1.30
CA PHE A 58 2.49 5.16 1.28
C PHE A 58 1.11 5.45 0.69
N GLY A 59 0.71 4.65 -0.28
CA GLY A 59 -0.57 4.82 -0.95
C GLY A 59 -1.00 3.55 -1.67
N ILE A 60 -1.62 3.70 -2.83
CA ILE A 60 -2.28 2.61 -3.56
C ILE A 60 -1.66 2.46 -4.94
N ILE A 61 -1.48 1.22 -5.38
CA ILE A 61 -1.12 0.87 -6.75
C ILE A 61 -2.18 -0.05 -7.33
N TRP A 62 -2.67 0.31 -8.51
CA TRP A 62 -3.38 -0.60 -9.40
C TRP A 62 -2.37 -1.14 -10.39
N TYR A 63 -2.17 -2.46 -10.39
CA TYR A 63 -1.28 -3.12 -11.32
C TYR A 63 -1.99 -4.25 -12.05
N TYR A 64 -1.46 -4.57 -13.23
CA TYR A 64 -1.96 -5.67 -14.05
C TYR A 64 -0.95 -6.81 -14.01
N GLY A 65 -1.45 -8.00 -13.64
CA GLY A 65 -0.79 -9.27 -13.91
C GLY A 65 -1.15 -9.79 -15.31
N LYS A 66 -0.83 -11.06 -15.58
CA LYS A 66 -1.10 -11.68 -16.88
C LYS A 66 -2.60 -11.84 -17.17
N ASP A 67 -3.40 -12.05 -16.13
CA ASP A 67 -4.82 -12.45 -16.25
C ASP A 67 -5.79 -11.61 -15.40
N PHE A 68 -5.30 -10.72 -14.54
CA PHE A 68 -6.16 -9.94 -13.62
C PHE A 68 -5.50 -8.61 -13.19
N GLY A 69 -6.31 -7.57 -12.98
CA GLY A 69 -5.90 -6.31 -12.37
C GLY A 69 -6.17 -6.34 -10.87
N HIS A 70 -5.19 -5.94 -10.06
CA HIS A 70 -5.29 -5.99 -8.59
C HIS A 70 -4.86 -4.65 -8.00
N ALA A 71 -5.50 -4.26 -6.90
CA ALA A 71 -5.13 -3.09 -6.11
C ALA A 71 -4.54 -3.52 -4.76
N VAL A 72 -3.40 -2.93 -4.42
CA VAL A 72 -2.72 -3.14 -3.13
C VAL A 72 -2.08 -1.83 -2.69
N ASN A 73 -1.53 -1.81 -1.48
CA ASN A 73 -0.75 -0.66 -1.06
C ASN A 73 0.68 -0.72 -1.55
N ILE A 74 1.27 0.46 -1.75
CA ILE A 74 2.66 0.65 -2.18
C ILE A 74 3.34 1.67 -1.27
N GLY A 75 4.57 1.39 -0.85
CA GLY A 75 5.32 2.30 0.03
C GLY A 75 6.82 2.27 -0.18
N TYR A 76 7.49 3.39 0.10
CA TYR A 76 8.94 3.52 0.02
C TYR A 76 9.61 3.40 1.39
N CYS A 77 10.62 2.53 1.48
CA CYS A 77 11.46 2.35 2.66
C CYS A 77 12.75 3.16 2.51
N TYR A 78 12.89 4.23 3.31
CA TYR A 78 14.03 5.15 3.21
C TYR A 78 15.38 4.47 3.45
N LYS A 79 15.47 3.64 4.51
CA LYS A 79 16.73 2.98 4.90
C LYS A 79 17.23 1.98 3.85
N GLN A 80 16.34 1.26 3.18
CA GLN A 80 16.71 0.25 2.18
C GLN A 80 16.72 0.81 0.76
N ARG A 81 16.18 2.02 0.54
CA ARG A 81 16.00 2.64 -0.77
C ARG A 81 15.23 1.72 -1.73
N ARG A 82 14.15 1.12 -1.22
CA ARG A 82 13.34 0.11 -1.92
C ARG A 82 11.87 0.40 -1.74
N ILE A 83 11.11 0.01 -2.77
CA ILE A 83 9.65 0.06 -2.78
C ILE A 83 9.10 -1.32 -2.39
N TYR A 84 8.05 -1.31 -1.59
CA TYR A 84 7.34 -2.49 -1.14
C TYR A 84 5.87 -2.39 -1.52
N LEU A 85 5.29 -3.53 -1.82
CA LEU A 85 3.85 -3.74 -1.88
C LEU A 85 3.39 -4.35 -0.56
N VAL A 86 2.18 -3.97 -0.13
CA VAL A 86 1.52 -4.54 1.04
C VAL A 86 0.15 -5.02 0.61
N GLU A 87 -0.13 -6.31 0.80
CA GLU A 87 -1.43 -6.91 0.57
C GLU A 87 -2.32 -6.71 1.81
N PRO A 88 -3.26 -5.75 1.79
CA PRO A 88 -4.06 -5.38 2.96
C PRO A 88 -4.97 -6.52 3.45
N GLN A 89 -5.33 -7.47 2.58
CA GLN A 89 -6.19 -8.60 2.97
C GLN A 89 -5.44 -9.66 3.80
N SER A 90 -4.10 -9.63 3.85
CA SER A 90 -3.31 -10.68 4.50
C SER A 90 -2.06 -10.19 5.23
N ASP A 91 -1.86 -8.88 5.34
CA ASP A 91 -0.66 -8.20 5.85
C ASP A 91 0.66 -8.64 5.21
N LYS A 92 0.62 -9.17 3.98
CA LYS A 92 1.84 -9.68 3.35
C LYS A 92 2.59 -8.55 2.69
N PHE A 93 3.90 -8.51 2.91
CA PHE A 93 4.80 -7.53 2.34
C PHE A 93 5.66 -8.18 1.25
N TYR A 94 5.73 -7.53 0.10
CA TYR A 94 6.54 -7.99 -1.02
C TYR A 94 7.40 -6.86 -1.56
N ARG A 95 8.60 -7.16 -2.02
CA ARG A 95 9.43 -6.16 -2.69
C ARG A 95 8.88 -5.91 -4.09
N PHE A 96 8.66 -4.64 -4.47
CA PHE A 96 8.20 -4.28 -5.81
C PHE A 96 9.21 -4.70 -6.90
N ASP A 97 8.73 -5.39 -7.94
CA ASP A 97 9.48 -5.77 -9.14
C ASP A 97 8.67 -5.42 -10.41
N LYS A 98 9.17 -4.43 -11.15
CA LYS A 98 8.59 -3.95 -12.40
C LYS A 98 8.52 -5.00 -13.52
N LYS A 99 9.26 -6.11 -13.41
CA LYS A 99 9.18 -7.22 -14.37
C LYS A 99 7.99 -8.12 -14.12
N MET A 100 7.52 -8.18 -12.86
CA MET A 100 6.38 -9.02 -12.46
C MET A 100 5.07 -8.23 -12.51
N TRP A 101 5.12 -6.95 -12.17
CA TRP A 101 3.93 -6.12 -12.05
C TRP A 101 4.01 -4.88 -12.93
N ARG A 102 3.05 -4.76 -13.85
CA ARG A 102 2.88 -3.57 -14.68
C ARG A 102 1.94 -2.60 -13.97
N ALA A 103 2.51 -1.55 -13.39
CA ALA A 103 1.72 -0.48 -12.78
C ALA A 103 0.82 0.21 -13.83
N GLY A 104 -0.47 0.32 -13.53
CA GLY A 104 -1.42 1.12 -14.29
C GLY A 104 -1.58 2.52 -13.70
N MET A 105 -1.82 2.60 -12.39
CA MET A 105 -1.99 3.85 -11.66
C MET A 105 -1.37 3.71 -10.27
N ILE A 106 -0.78 4.80 -9.78
CA ILE A 106 -0.25 4.91 -8.42
C ILE A 106 -0.73 6.24 -7.84
N ILE A 107 -1.23 6.21 -6.61
CA ILE A 107 -1.58 7.38 -5.81
C ILE A 107 -0.81 7.27 -4.49
N ILE A 108 -0.11 8.32 -4.08
CA ILE A 108 0.64 8.42 -2.82
C ILE A 108 0.16 9.67 -2.09
#